data_AF-A0A7C7E8T7-F1
#
_entry.id   AF-A0A7C7E8T7-F1
#
_cell.length_a   1.000
_cell.length_b   1.000
_cell.length_c   1.000
_cell.angle_alpha   90.00
_cell.angle_beta   90.00
_cell.angle_gamma   90.00
#
_symmetry.space_group_name_H-M   'P 1'
#
loop_
_entity.id
_entity.type
_entity.pdbx_description
1 polymer ?
#
loop_
_entity_poly.entity_id
_entity_poly.type
_entity_poly.pdbx_seq_one_letter_code
_entity_poly.pdbx_strand_id
1 'polypeptide(L)' 'LVGDEIEIETVIGRKAKGELVKVNPEYEHNFGKPVAELLTIGTELRRILEGEKNEC' A
#
# COMPACT_ATOMS: atom_id res chain seq x y z
N LEU A 1 -15.14 -6.05 2.99
CA LEU A 1 -15.26 -7.05 1.91
C LEU A 1 -15.29 -6.33 0.57
N VAL A 2 -15.09 -7.04 -0.54
CA VAL A 2 -15.31 -6.45 -1.87
C VAL A 2 -16.75 -5.96 -1.94
N GLY A 3 -16.95 -4.73 -2.41
CA GLY A 3 -18.23 -4.01 -2.38
C GLY A 3 -18.41 -3.06 -1.19
N ASP A 4 -17.51 -3.09 -0.20
CA ASP A 4 -17.59 -2.16 0.94
C ASP A 4 -16.96 -0.81 0.60
N GLU A 5 -17.49 0.25 1.22
CA GLU A 5 -16.85 1.56 1.21
C GLU A 5 -15.68 1.59 2.21
N ILE A 6 -14.48 1.85 1.69
CA ILE A 6 -13.23 1.84 2.47
C ILE A 6 -12.43 3.12 2.25
N GLU A 7 -11.52 3.41 3.18
CA GLU A 7 -10.47 4.42 3.01
C GLU A 7 -9.10 3.72 2.91
N ILE A 8 -8.29 4.10 1.92
CA ILE A 8 -6.90 3.69 1.78
C ILE A 8 -5.97 4.89 1.86
N GLU A 9 -4.72 4.65 2.25
CA GLU A 9 -3.64 5.63 2.20
C GLU A 9 -2.64 5.22 1.13
N THR A 10 -2.26 6.16 0.25
CA THR A 10 -1.22 5.91 -0.77
C THR A 10 0.17 6.11 -0.17
N VAL A 11 1.20 5.65 -0.89
CA VAL A 11 2.61 5.79 -0.48
C VAL A 11 3.08 7.24 -0.26
N ILE A 12 2.34 8.23 -0.78
CA ILE A 12 2.61 9.67 -0.57
C ILE A 12 1.74 10.30 0.53
N GLY A 13 0.99 9.50 1.31
CA GLY A 13 0.14 9.97 2.41
C GLY A 13 -1.22 10.52 1.97
N ARG A 14 -1.64 10.30 0.71
CA ARG A 14 -2.97 10.72 0.26
C ARG A 14 -4.01 9.70 0.73
N LYS A 15 -5.09 10.18 1.35
CA LYS A 15 -6.28 9.37 1.67
C LYS A 15 -7.24 9.33 0.49
N ALA A 16 -7.74 8.14 0.15
CA ALA A 16 -8.73 7.94 -0.89
C ALA A 16 -9.85 7.04 -0.36
N LYS A 17 -11.10 7.46 -0.58
CA LYS A 17 -12.30 6.75 -0.13
C LYS A 17 -13.09 6.26 -1.34
N GLY A 18 -13.61 5.04 -1.29
CA GLY A 18 -14.44 4.47 -2.35
C GLY A 18 -14.77 3.00 -2.12
N GLU A 19 -15.46 2.40 -3.09
CA GLU A 19 -15.83 0.99 -3.04
C GLU A 19 -14.63 0.08 -3.37
N LEU A 20 -14.41 -0.94 -2.53
CA LEU A 20 -13.39 -1.95 -2.78
C LEU A 20 -13.83 -2.89 -3.90
N VAL A 21 -13.32 -2.70 -5.12
CA VAL A 21 -13.66 -3.58 -6.26
C VAL A 21 -12.79 -4.85 -6.34
N LYS A 22 -11.51 -4.76 -5.98
CA LYS A 22 -10.57 -5.88 -6.04
C LYS A 22 -9.33 -5.60 -5.18
N VAL A 23 -8.83 -6.62 -4.49
CA VAL A 23 -7.58 -6.55 -3.73
C VAL A 23 -6.43 -7.00 -4.62
N ASN A 24 -5.35 -6.22 -4.68
CA ASN A 24 -4.14 -6.50 -5.46
C ASN A 24 -4.43 -6.99 -6.89
N PRO A 25 -5.14 -6.18 -7.71
CA PRO A 25 -5.46 -6.57 -9.07
C PRO A 25 -4.19 -6.69 -9.93
N GLU A 26 -4.17 -7.69 -10.80
CA GLU A 26 -3.24 -7.75 -11.93
C GLU A 26 -3.57 -6.62 -12.93
N TYR A 27 -2.54 -5.91 -13.41
CA TYR A 27 -2.69 -4.93 -14.49
C TYR A 27 -2.70 -5.62 -15.85
N GLU A 28 -3.40 -5.11 -16.86
CA GLU A 28 -3.41 -5.75 -18.20
C GLU A 28 -2.01 -5.84 -18.82
N HIS A 29 -1.18 -4.82 -18.58
CA HIS A 29 0.23 -4.82 -18.92
C HIS A 29 1.06 -4.97 -17.64
N ASN A 30 1.52 -6.19 -17.37
CA ASN A 30 2.19 -6.53 -16.12
C ASN A 30 3.37 -7.50 -16.32
N PHE A 31 4.09 -7.77 -15.24
CA PHE A 31 5.13 -8.81 -15.14
C PHE A 31 4.65 -10.00 -14.27
N GLY A 32 3.33 -10.20 -14.18
CA GLY A 32 2.66 -11.17 -13.32
C GLY A 32 1.88 -10.53 -12.17
N LYS A 33 1.53 -11.37 -11.18
CA LYS A 33 0.78 -10.98 -9.99
C LYS A 33 1.55 -9.97 -9.13
N PRO A 34 0.86 -8.98 -8.53
CA PRO A 34 1.48 -8.12 -7.53
C PRO A 34 2.03 -8.94 -6.36
N VAL A 35 3.29 -8.68 -5.99
CA VAL A 35 3.94 -9.25 -4.81
C VAL A 35 3.69 -8.30 -3.63
N ALA A 36 2.97 -8.76 -2.62
CA ALA A 36 2.45 -7.91 -1.54
C ALA A 36 3.58 -7.24 -0.73
N GLU A 37 4.69 -7.95 -0.54
CA GLU A 37 5.88 -7.50 0.18
C GLU A 37 6.54 -6.28 -0.47
N LEU A 38 6.42 -6.14 -1.79
CA LEU A 38 6.98 -4.99 -2.51
C LEU A 38 6.12 -3.73 -2.36
N LEU A 39 4.88 -3.84 -1.85
CA LEU A 39 4.00 -2.69 -1.68
C LEU A 39 4.43 -1.80 -0.51
N THR A 40 5.07 -2.37 0.52
CA THR A 40 5.42 -1.66 1.76
C THR A 40 6.91 -1.34 1.89
N ILE A 41 7.78 -2.05 1.16
CA ILE A 41 9.24 -1.98 1.32
C ILE A 41 9.83 -0.56 1.19
N GLY A 42 9.27 0.29 0.32
CA GLY A 42 9.73 1.67 0.16
C GLY A 42 9.48 2.53 1.40
N THR A 43 8.29 2.40 1.99
CA THR A 43 7.90 3.11 3.21
C THR A 43 8.68 2.58 4.42
N GLU A 44 8.88 1.27 4.51
CA GLU A 44 9.68 0.62 5.55
C GLU A 44 11.14 1.08 5.49
N LEU A 45 11.78 1.02 4.31
CA LEU A 45 13.14 1.50 4.12
C LEU A 45 13.29 2.96 4.53
N ARG A 46 12.32 3.81 4.15
CA ARG A 46 12.35 5.22 4.53
C ARG A 46 12.31 5.41 6.04
N ARG A 47 11.47 4.66 6.78
CA ARG A 47 11.44 4.71 8.26
C ARG A 47 12.77 4.29 8.87
N ILE A 48 13.40 3.23 8.34
CA ILE A 48 14.73 2.78 8.77
C ILE A 48 15.78 3.89 8.56
N LEU A 49 15.76 4.54 7.39
CA LEU A 49 16.72 5.61 7.04
C LEU A 49 16.46 6.92 7.81
N GLU A 50 15.20 7.23 8.11
CA GLU A 50 14.81 8.35 8.98
C GLU A 50 15.18 8.08 10.46
N GLY A 51 15.67 6.87 10.76
CA GLY A 51 16.25 6.49 12.03
C GLY A 51 15.21 6.41 13.12
N GLU A 52 14.19 5.52 12.95
CA GLU A 52 13.12 5.28 13.92
C GLU A 52 13.57 5.61 15.35
N LYS A 53 13.07 6.76 15.84
CA LYS A 53 13.11 7.11 17.25
C LYS A 53 12.32 6.02 17.97
N ASN A 54 13.03 5.00 18.44
CA ASN A 54 12.49 4.13 19.47
C ASN A 54 12.28 5.01 20.70
N GLU A 55 11.05 5.44 20.91
CA GLU A 55 10.61 6.03 22.16
C GLU A 55 10.66 4.91 23.21
N CYS A 56 11.51 5.07 24.22
CA CYS A 56 11.56 4.22 25.42
C CYS A 56 10.29 4.39 26.27
#